data_AF-A0A941YPL9-F1
#
_entry.id   AF-A0A941YPL9-F1
#
_cell.length_a   1.000
_cell.length_b   1.000
_cell.length_c   1.000
_cell.angle_alpha   90.00
_cell.angle_beta   90.00
_cell.angle_gamma   90.00
#
_symmetry.space_group_name_H-M   'P 1'
#
loop_
_entity.id
_entity.type
_entity.pdbx_description
1 polymer ?
#
loop_
_entity_poly.entity_id
_entity_poly.type
_entity_poly.pdbx_seq_one_letter_code
_entity_poly.pdbx_strand_id
1 'polypeptide(L)'
;MRLFAELKRRNVLRAGVLYIGAVWALAQGIAQLSPAIGLPDMAARWFLIATTIGFPFWLAFAWFYEWTPQGLKRESEIAADASITRSTGRKLDFWIIGVLAVAVILLLTDRFAMRKSDAAAAIADKSIAVLPLANDSGDKDQQYFSDGLSEDLINALSQFTGLKVISRNSSFQFRDSRDDSRTIGTKLGVAHLLEGSVRRVGDMVRVTAELVDAADSRTLWSQRYDRPYTDLFALQDDITRQVAEALKTKLLEGTATNAQSDRPPSGNLDAYNAYLQGVFVARRNTDAGMREAIAHYEEAIRLDPHYALAYAMLARAEMTLPTVFSVTDRNERDALITKARAAVATALALQPDLGRAHQSRAFILQVGDLDLIGAETEYRRAAELAPQDAGNVFSLGIVNASFGRLAEAAMLGRQAVALDPLSSINYVYLARTLRALGRYDEVESTLRKALEINPMGAQTGCELAILQILRGNAAAAIDLAQRETDPFWRSFALTLAHFSHGDQAEADAGLEGLIDKYGDSGAFQIAQVYALRKESDKMFEWLDRGLSVRDPGVPTLRYAAFVMDYSADPRFVAFAKKIGLPPVADAKTMP
;
A
#
# COMPACT_ATOMS: atom_id res chain seq x y z
N MET A 1 14.77 -6.28 -62.44
CA MET A 1 15.93 -7.10 -62.01
C MET A 1 17.29 -6.39 -62.06
N ARG A 2 17.52 -5.36 -62.91
CA ARG A 2 18.82 -4.64 -62.96
C ARG A 2 19.14 -3.79 -61.72
N LEU A 3 18.15 -3.10 -61.13
CA LEU A 3 18.37 -2.18 -60.00
C LEU A 3 18.82 -2.88 -58.70
N PHE A 4 18.25 -4.05 -58.40
CA PHE A 4 18.56 -4.80 -57.17
C PHE A 4 19.95 -5.46 -57.22
N ALA A 5 20.36 -5.94 -58.40
CA ALA A 5 21.70 -6.45 -58.63
C ALA A 5 22.76 -5.33 -58.46
N GLU A 6 22.43 -4.12 -58.91
CA GLU A 6 23.30 -2.96 -58.81
C GLU A 6 23.41 -2.41 -57.38
N LEU A 7 22.30 -2.36 -56.63
CA LEU A 7 22.30 -2.03 -55.20
C LEU A 7 23.14 -3.02 -54.36
N LYS A 8 23.12 -4.32 -54.73
CA LYS A 8 23.92 -5.35 -54.07
C LYS A 8 25.40 -5.27 -54.47
N ARG A 9 25.70 -4.92 -55.73
CA ARG A 9 27.08 -4.70 -56.21
C ARG A 9 27.74 -3.53 -55.49
N ARG A 10 27.03 -2.40 -55.33
CA ARG A 10 27.55 -1.16 -54.74
C ARG A 10 27.51 -1.11 -53.21
N ASN A 11 27.26 -2.24 -52.54
CA ASN A 11 27.15 -2.34 -51.07
C ASN A 11 26.10 -1.41 -50.41
N VAL A 12 25.21 -0.75 -51.17
CA VAL A 12 24.25 0.25 -50.66
C VAL A 12 23.27 -0.36 -49.66
N LEU A 13 22.87 -1.62 -49.87
CA LEU A 13 22.02 -2.35 -48.92
C LEU A 13 22.73 -2.57 -47.57
N ARG A 14 24.04 -2.85 -47.57
CA ARG A 14 24.81 -3.03 -46.33
C ARG A 14 25.00 -1.69 -45.60
N ALA A 15 25.26 -0.62 -46.34
CA ALA A 15 25.33 0.73 -45.80
C ALA A 15 24.00 1.18 -45.17
N GLY A 16 22.86 0.82 -45.78
CA GLY A 16 21.54 1.08 -45.23
C GLY A 16 21.29 0.33 -43.91
N VAL A 17 21.62 -0.96 -43.85
CA VAL A 17 21.50 -1.75 -42.61
C VAL A 17 22.41 -1.20 -41.51
N LEU A 18 23.64 -0.81 -41.84
CA LEU A 18 24.57 -0.19 -40.88
C LEU A 18 24.01 1.11 -40.30
N TYR A 19 23.43 1.96 -41.15
CA TYR A 19 22.83 3.23 -40.73
C TYR A 19 21.67 3.01 -39.77
N ILE A 20 20.75 2.09 -40.12
CA ILE A 20 19.60 1.76 -39.26
C ILE A 20 20.08 1.23 -37.90
N GLY A 21 21.07 0.32 -37.91
CA GLY A 21 21.64 -0.23 -36.67
C GLY A 21 22.32 0.84 -35.80
N ALA A 22 23.09 1.75 -36.41
CA ALA A 22 23.75 2.84 -35.71
C ALA A 22 22.75 3.86 -35.13
N VAL A 23 21.73 4.23 -35.89
CA VAL A 23 20.64 5.11 -35.43
C VAL A 23 19.88 4.48 -34.28
N TRP A 24 19.58 3.19 -34.35
CA TRP A 24 18.91 2.48 -33.26
C TRP A 24 19.77 2.45 -31.98
N ALA A 25 21.07 2.17 -32.09
CA ALA A 25 21.98 2.17 -30.95
C ALA A 25 22.13 3.56 -30.31
N LEU A 26 22.24 4.60 -31.13
CA LEU A 26 22.30 5.99 -30.65
C LEU A 26 20.98 6.42 -30.00
N ALA A 27 19.83 6.01 -30.54
CA ALA A 27 18.52 6.29 -29.95
C ALA A 27 18.40 5.70 -28.53
N GLN A 28 18.90 4.46 -28.34
CA GLN A 28 18.93 3.81 -27.03
C GLN A 28 19.84 4.56 -26.04
N GLY A 29 21.04 4.96 -26.48
CA GLY A 29 21.95 5.75 -25.64
C GLY A 29 21.37 7.11 -25.22
N ILE A 30 20.69 7.81 -26.15
CA ILE A 30 20.00 9.08 -25.85
C ILE A 30 18.88 8.84 -24.86
N ALA A 31 18.04 7.81 -25.05
CA ALA A 31 16.95 7.50 -24.13
C ALA A 31 17.45 7.19 -22.71
N GLN A 32 18.57 6.48 -22.59
CA GLN A 32 19.14 6.07 -21.30
C GLN A 32 19.87 7.20 -20.57
N LEU A 33 20.57 8.07 -21.31
CA LEU A 33 21.30 9.19 -20.72
C LEU A 33 20.43 10.42 -20.50
N SER A 34 19.30 10.55 -21.21
CA SER A 34 18.41 11.73 -21.13
C SER A 34 18.08 12.16 -19.69
N PRO A 35 17.70 11.26 -18.75
CA PRO A 35 17.42 11.63 -17.37
C PRO A 35 18.65 12.08 -16.58
N ALA A 36 19.84 11.57 -16.91
CA ALA A 36 21.07 11.84 -16.17
C ALA A 36 21.69 13.20 -16.50
N ILE A 37 21.48 13.70 -17.72
CA ILE A 37 22.02 14.98 -18.20
C ILE A 37 20.96 16.06 -18.44
N GLY A 38 19.69 15.77 -18.09
CA GLY A 38 18.59 16.73 -18.19
C GLY A 38 18.27 17.14 -19.62
N LEU A 39 18.35 16.20 -20.58
CA LEU A 39 18.01 16.51 -21.98
C LEU A 39 16.51 16.81 -22.12
N PRO A 40 16.11 17.87 -22.83
CA PRO A 40 14.71 18.15 -23.09
C PRO A 40 14.08 17.10 -24.02
N ASP A 41 12.80 16.78 -23.84
CA ASP A 41 12.04 15.83 -24.68
C ASP A 41 12.07 16.19 -26.18
N MET A 42 12.25 17.47 -26.50
CA MET A 42 12.40 17.95 -27.87
C MET A 42 13.67 17.40 -28.55
N ALA A 43 14.72 17.08 -27.79
CA ALA A 43 15.99 16.57 -28.34
C ALA A 43 15.81 15.19 -28.99
N ALA A 44 15.02 14.30 -28.38
CA ALA A 44 14.73 12.98 -28.95
C ALA A 44 13.91 13.09 -30.26
N ARG A 45 12.96 14.04 -30.31
CA ARG A 45 12.19 14.32 -31.52
C ARG A 45 13.06 14.86 -32.66
N TRP A 46 13.94 15.83 -32.37
CA TRP A 46 14.86 16.38 -33.36
C TRP A 46 15.89 15.35 -33.83
N PHE A 47 16.36 14.48 -32.95
CA PHE A 47 17.22 13.35 -33.31
C PHE A 47 16.53 12.43 -34.33
N LEU A 48 15.29 12.01 -34.07
CA LEU A 48 14.53 11.13 -34.97
C LEU A 48 14.30 11.78 -36.34
N ILE A 49 13.96 13.07 -36.37
CA ILE A 49 13.81 13.86 -37.60
C ILE A 49 15.14 13.90 -38.37
N ALA A 50 16.24 14.25 -37.71
CA ALA A 50 17.55 14.34 -38.32
C ALA A 50 18.02 12.99 -38.90
N THR A 51 17.81 11.89 -38.19
CA THR A 51 18.19 10.55 -38.67
C THR A 51 17.33 10.06 -39.81
N THR A 52 16.05 10.42 -39.83
CA THR A 52 15.12 10.09 -40.92
C THR A 52 15.48 10.86 -42.19
N ILE A 53 15.80 12.15 -42.06
CA ILE A 53 16.26 12.98 -43.18
C ILE A 53 17.64 12.52 -43.67
N GLY A 54 18.56 12.16 -42.77
CA GLY A 54 19.91 11.73 -43.12
C GLY A 54 19.97 10.39 -43.88
N PHE A 55 18.95 9.53 -43.75
CA PHE A 55 18.93 8.21 -44.38
C PHE A 55 18.99 8.25 -45.92
N PRO A 56 18.15 9.00 -46.64
CA PRO A 56 18.27 9.12 -48.10
C PRO A 56 19.59 9.75 -48.56
N PHE A 57 20.15 10.72 -47.81
CA PHE A 57 21.48 11.29 -48.12
C PHE A 57 22.59 10.27 -47.93
N TRP A 58 22.50 9.44 -46.89
CA TRP A 58 23.44 8.36 -46.64
C TRP A 58 23.40 7.30 -47.73
N LEU A 59 22.20 6.91 -48.19
CA LEU A 59 22.05 5.98 -49.31
C LEU A 59 22.60 6.55 -50.62
N ALA A 60 22.38 7.85 -50.88
CA ALA A 60 22.97 8.54 -52.03
C ALA A 60 24.49 8.64 -51.92
N PHE A 61 25.02 8.92 -50.73
CA PHE A 61 26.46 8.95 -50.49
C PHE A 61 27.11 7.58 -50.74
N ALA A 62 26.51 6.51 -50.22
CA ALA A 62 26.93 5.12 -50.46
C ALA A 62 26.78 4.69 -51.92
N TRP A 63 25.98 5.40 -52.72
CA TRP A 63 25.82 5.15 -54.15
C TRP A 63 26.95 5.76 -55.01
N PHE A 64 27.59 6.82 -54.52
CA PHE A 64 28.62 7.57 -55.27
C PHE A 64 30.04 7.35 -54.74
N TYR A 65 30.20 6.93 -53.49
CA TYR A 65 31.48 6.81 -52.81
C TYR A 65 31.67 5.43 -52.20
N GLU A 66 32.81 4.82 -52.47
CA GLU A 66 33.21 3.54 -51.87
C GLU A 66 34.46 3.73 -51.00
N TRP A 67 34.44 3.15 -49.80
CA TRP A 67 35.56 3.18 -48.87
C TRP A 67 36.62 2.17 -49.33
N THR A 68 37.72 2.67 -49.88
CA THR A 68 38.87 1.85 -50.29
C THR A 68 39.97 1.88 -49.21
N PRO A 69 40.92 0.92 -49.20
CA PRO A 69 42.07 0.95 -48.28
C PRO A 69 42.95 2.21 -48.38
N GLN A 70 42.77 3.02 -49.43
CA GLN A 70 43.52 4.25 -49.73
C GLN A 70 42.71 5.52 -49.41
N GLY A 71 41.51 5.40 -48.85
CA GLY A 71 40.61 6.51 -48.52
C GLY A 71 39.31 6.52 -49.32
N LEU A 72 38.54 7.60 -49.17
CA LEU A 72 37.25 7.82 -49.83
C LEU A 72 37.47 8.14 -51.32
N LYS A 73 37.04 7.26 -52.22
CA LYS A 73 37.13 7.48 -53.68
C LYS A 73 35.75 7.48 -54.32
N ARG A 74 35.57 8.33 -55.33
CA ARG A 74 34.35 8.38 -56.15
C ARG A 74 34.36 7.22 -57.13
N GLU A 75 33.23 6.51 -57.27
CA GLU A 75 33.17 5.25 -58.03
C GLU A 75 33.56 5.40 -59.52
N SER A 76 33.48 6.61 -60.07
CA SER A 76 33.93 6.92 -61.44
C SER A 76 35.44 6.75 -61.68
N GLU A 77 36.24 6.56 -60.63
CA GLU A 77 37.71 6.42 -60.70
C GLU A 77 38.19 4.97 -60.48
N ILE A 78 37.29 4.01 -60.35
CA ILE A 78 37.60 2.61 -60.06
C ILE A 78 37.49 1.77 -61.35
N ALA A 79 38.60 1.22 -61.83
CA ALA A 79 38.64 0.33 -62.99
C ALA A 79 37.85 -0.97 -62.72
N ALA A 80 37.09 -1.43 -63.72
CA ALA A 80 36.08 -2.49 -63.62
C ALA A 80 36.62 -3.90 -63.28
N ASP A 81 37.94 -4.07 -63.16
CA ASP A 81 38.63 -5.33 -62.94
C ASP A 81 39.29 -5.46 -61.55
N ALA A 82 39.33 -4.41 -60.73
CA ALA A 82 39.89 -4.47 -59.37
C ALA A 82 38.82 -4.57 -58.27
N SER A 83 37.90 -5.52 -58.40
CA SER A 83 36.94 -5.85 -57.34
C SER A 83 37.65 -6.58 -56.19
N ILE A 84 38.19 -5.84 -55.21
CA ILE A 84 38.75 -6.40 -53.97
C ILE A 84 37.60 -6.84 -53.05
N THR A 85 36.88 -7.90 -53.43
CA THR A 85 35.65 -8.34 -52.73
C THR A 85 35.88 -9.15 -51.46
N ARG A 86 37.12 -9.33 -50.98
CA ARG A 86 37.41 -10.19 -49.81
C ARG A 86 37.94 -9.48 -48.54
N SER A 87 38.55 -8.29 -48.63
CA SER A 87 39.14 -7.65 -47.44
C SER A 87 38.22 -6.61 -46.77
N THR A 88 37.41 -5.90 -47.57
CA THR A 88 36.54 -4.81 -47.08
C THR A 88 35.29 -5.33 -46.38
N GLY A 89 34.73 -6.47 -46.83
CA GLY A 89 33.58 -7.09 -46.18
C GLY A 89 33.88 -7.52 -44.74
N ARG A 90 35.08 -8.06 -44.51
CA ARG A 90 35.48 -8.59 -43.20
C ARG A 90 35.60 -7.51 -42.12
N LYS A 91 36.06 -6.29 -42.46
CA LYS A 91 36.14 -5.16 -41.53
C LYS A 91 34.76 -4.57 -41.22
N LEU A 92 33.86 -4.54 -42.20
CA LEU A 92 32.48 -4.10 -42.00
C LEU A 92 31.70 -5.08 -41.10
N ASP A 93 31.95 -6.38 -41.25
CA ASP A 93 31.38 -7.43 -40.39
C ASP A 93 31.81 -7.25 -38.93
N PHE A 94 33.07 -6.86 -38.66
CA PHE A 94 33.53 -6.55 -37.30
C PHE A 94 32.82 -5.33 -36.67
N TRP A 95 32.52 -4.30 -37.45
CA TRP A 95 31.74 -3.15 -36.97
C TRP A 95 30.28 -3.52 -36.69
N ILE A 96 29.66 -4.34 -37.56
CA ILE A 96 28.30 -4.84 -37.36
C ILE A 96 28.25 -5.72 -36.09
N ILE A 97 29.22 -6.62 -35.90
CA ILE A 97 29.33 -7.46 -34.71
C ILE A 97 29.55 -6.59 -33.45
N GLY A 98 30.36 -5.54 -33.53
CA GLY A 98 30.59 -4.61 -32.41
C GLY A 98 29.30 -3.88 -32.00
N VAL A 99 28.54 -3.35 -32.95
CA VAL A 99 27.25 -2.67 -32.68
C VAL A 99 26.21 -3.66 -32.15
N LEU A 100 26.13 -4.87 -32.71
CA LEU A 100 25.23 -5.93 -32.23
C LEU A 100 25.63 -6.43 -30.83
N ALA A 101 26.92 -6.50 -30.52
CA ALA A 101 27.39 -6.88 -29.18
C ALA A 101 27.01 -5.81 -28.14
N VAL A 102 27.18 -4.52 -28.47
CA VAL A 102 26.73 -3.42 -27.60
C VAL A 102 25.21 -3.42 -27.46
N ALA A 103 24.46 -3.65 -28.54
CA ALA A 103 23.00 -3.80 -28.51
C ALA A 103 22.54 -4.95 -27.60
N VAL A 104 23.19 -6.11 -27.70
CA VAL A 104 22.90 -7.29 -26.87
C VAL A 104 23.32 -7.05 -25.43
N ILE A 105 24.44 -6.40 -25.16
CA ILE A 105 24.87 -6.03 -23.81
C ILE A 105 23.87 -5.05 -23.20
N LEU A 106 23.44 -4.02 -23.94
CA LEU A 106 22.44 -3.06 -23.48
C LEU A 106 21.09 -3.72 -23.21
N LEU A 107 20.63 -4.60 -24.11
CA LEU A 107 19.42 -5.41 -23.92
C LEU A 107 19.52 -6.36 -22.72
N LEU A 108 20.69 -6.98 -22.50
CA LEU A 108 20.92 -7.85 -21.35
C LEU A 108 21.00 -7.03 -20.06
N THR A 109 21.64 -5.86 -20.06
CA THR A 109 21.67 -4.98 -18.88
C THR A 109 20.29 -4.42 -18.56
N ASP A 110 19.47 -4.08 -19.54
CA ASP A 110 18.09 -3.64 -19.33
C ASP A 110 17.25 -4.80 -18.76
N ARG A 111 17.37 -6.00 -19.33
CA ARG A 111 16.64 -7.19 -18.85
C ARG A 111 17.10 -7.69 -17.48
N PHE A 112 18.36 -7.47 -17.08
CA PHE A 112 18.90 -7.83 -15.76
C PHE A 112 18.79 -6.70 -14.73
N ALA A 113 18.79 -5.43 -15.13
CA ALA A 113 18.55 -4.28 -14.25
C ALA A 113 17.06 -4.13 -13.93
N MET A 114 16.17 -4.32 -14.91
CA MET A 114 14.71 -4.42 -14.69
C MET A 114 14.36 -5.66 -13.84
N ARG A 115 15.03 -6.81 -14.05
CA ARG A 115 14.88 -7.98 -13.15
C ARG A 115 15.45 -7.77 -11.74
N LYS A 116 16.36 -6.82 -11.54
CA LYS A 116 16.85 -6.46 -10.20
C LYS A 116 15.90 -5.51 -9.47
N SER A 117 15.08 -4.75 -10.20
CA SER A 117 13.97 -3.98 -9.63
C SER A 117 12.71 -4.83 -9.41
N ASP A 118 12.55 -5.92 -10.18
CA ASP A 118 11.55 -6.98 -9.97
C ASP A 118 12.14 -8.23 -9.30
N ALA A 119 13.14 -8.05 -8.42
CA ALA A 119 13.36 -9.06 -7.41
C ALA A 119 12.11 -9.01 -6.52
N ALA A 120 11.09 -9.81 -6.87
CA ALA A 120 10.00 -10.17 -5.97
C ALA A 120 10.63 -10.32 -4.60
N ALA A 121 10.29 -9.39 -3.68
CA ALA A 121 10.99 -9.25 -2.41
C ALA A 121 11.18 -10.66 -1.85
N ALA A 122 12.43 -11.10 -1.73
CA ALA A 122 12.73 -12.49 -1.46
C ALA A 122 11.89 -12.91 -0.26
N ILE A 123 10.99 -13.87 -0.48
CA ILE A 123 10.02 -14.29 0.53
C ILE A 123 10.84 -14.71 1.74
N ALA A 124 10.61 -14.04 2.88
CA ALA A 124 11.38 -14.33 4.07
C ALA A 124 11.11 -15.76 4.51
N ASP A 125 12.14 -16.59 4.65
CA ASP A 125 11.97 -18.00 5.07
C ASP A 125 11.17 -18.09 6.38
N LYS A 126 11.40 -17.16 7.32
CA LYS A 126 10.65 -17.06 8.58
C LYS A 126 9.38 -16.23 8.40
N SER A 127 8.43 -16.75 7.63
CA SER A 127 7.13 -16.10 7.44
C SER A 127 5.99 -17.11 7.33
N ILE A 128 4.83 -16.73 7.87
CA ILE A 128 3.63 -17.57 7.93
C ILE A 128 2.36 -16.75 7.67
N ALA A 129 1.39 -17.34 7.01
CA ALA A 129 0.00 -16.89 7.04
C ALA A 129 -0.89 -17.99 7.64
N VAL A 130 -1.80 -17.61 8.55
CA VAL A 130 -2.84 -18.52 9.04
C VAL A 130 -4.07 -18.31 8.21
N LEU A 131 -4.40 -19.30 7.37
CA LEU A 131 -5.60 -19.28 6.56
C LEU A 131 -6.83 -19.49 7.46
N PRO A 132 -8.01 -18.96 7.07
CA PRO A 132 -9.23 -19.18 7.84
C PRO A 132 -9.53 -20.68 7.92
N LEU A 133 -9.50 -21.24 9.13
CA LEU A 133 -9.80 -22.64 9.36
C LEU A 133 -11.23 -22.95 8.88
N ALA A 134 -11.39 -24.04 8.14
CA ALA A 134 -12.68 -24.44 7.61
C ALA A 134 -13.66 -24.81 8.75
N ASN A 135 -14.92 -24.42 8.63
CA ASN A 135 -15.97 -24.83 9.55
C ASN A 135 -16.58 -26.17 9.10
N ASP A 136 -16.13 -27.25 9.73
CA ASP A 136 -16.56 -28.62 9.44
C ASP A 136 -17.75 -29.07 10.31
N SER A 137 -18.35 -28.16 11.09
CA SER A 137 -19.54 -28.48 11.91
C SER A 137 -20.80 -28.68 11.06
N GLY A 138 -20.86 -28.06 9.87
CA GLY A 138 -22.07 -27.97 9.04
C GLY A 138 -23.05 -26.89 9.49
N ASP A 139 -22.78 -26.22 10.62
CA ASP A 139 -23.59 -25.14 11.16
C ASP A 139 -22.92 -23.79 10.86
N LYS A 140 -23.58 -22.96 10.04
CA LYS A 140 -23.07 -21.64 9.65
C LYS A 140 -22.99 -20.69 10.84
N ASP A 141 -23.80 -20.90 11.87
CA ASP A 141 -23.81 -20.06 13.06
C ASP A 141 -22.54 -20.26 13.89
N GLN A 142 -21.75 -21.31 13.63
CA GLN A 142 -20.44 -21.52 14.25
C GLN A 142 -19.26 -20.92 13.48
N GLN A 143 -19.51 -20.18 12.38
CA GLN A 143 -18.41 -19.59 11.60
C GLN A 143 -17.53 -18.65 12.44
N TYR A 144 -18.15 -17.88 13.35
CA TYR A 144 -17.42 -16.98 14.26
C TYR A 144 -16.38 -17.74 15.10
N PHE A 145 -16.64 -19.00 15.45
CA PHE A 145 -15.75 -19.80 16.27
C PHE A 145 -14.49 -20.22 15.50
N SER A 146 -14.65 -20.73 14.26
CA SER A 146 -13.51 -21.06 13.40
C SER A 146 -12.69 -19.83 13.02
N ASP A 147 -13.37 -18.71 12.76
CA ASP A 147 -12.74 -17.43 12.44
C ASP A 147 -11.97 -16.87 13.64
N GLY A 148 -12.57 -16.94 14.83
CA GLY A 148 -11.96 -16.52 16.09
C GLY A 148 -10.72 -17.34 16.42
N LEU A 149 -10.78 -18.66 16.29
CA LEU A 149 -9.61 -19.52 16.53
C LEU A 149 -8.46 -19.21 15.56
N SER A 150 -8.77 -18.97 14.29
CA SER A 150 -7.75 -18.63 13.30
C SER A 150 -7.11 -17.26 13.61
N GLU A 151 -7.90 -16.28 14.04
CA GLU A 151 -7.44 -14.95 14.43
C GLU A 151 -6.56 -15.00 15.70
N ASP A 152 -6.95 -15.78 16.70
CA ASP A 152 -6.15 -15.98 17.92
C ASP A 152 -4.79 -16.62 17.60
N LEU A 153 -4.75 -17.57 16.66
CA LEU A 153 -3.49 -18.16 16.20
C LEU A 153 -2.60 -17.11 15.49
N ILE A 154 -3.19 -16.21 14.70
CA ILE A 154 -2.45 -15.08 14.09
C ILE A 154 -1.86 -14.20 15.20
N ASN A 155 -2.66 -13.82 16.19
CA ASN A 155 -2.22 -12.94 17.28
C ASN A 155 -1.12 -13.61 18.12
N ALA A 156 -1.30 -14.88 18.48
CA ALA A 156 -0.32 -15.65 19.26
C ALA A 156 0.99 -15.82 18.50
N LEU A 157 0.95 -16.14 17.20
CA LEU A 157 2.15 -16.27 16.38
C LEU A 157 2.85 -14.92 16.16
N SER A 158 2.10 -13.81 16.12
CA SER A 158 2.65 -12.47 15.91
C SER A 158 3.53 -11.98 17.08
N GLN A 159 3.44 -12.62 18.25
CA GLN A 159 4.29 -12.31 19.40
C GLN A 159 5.74 -12.82 19.24
N PHE A 160 5.99 -13.73 18.29
CA PHE A 160 7.32 -14.27 18.06
C PHE A 160 8.21 -13.28 17.29
N THR A 161 9.24 -12.75 17.95
CA THR A 161 10.17 -11.80 17.35
C THR A 161 10.92 -12.43 16.18
N GLY A 162 10.90 -11.78 15.01
CA GLY A 162 11.57 -12.28 13.81
C GLY A 162 10.78 -13.31 13.01
N LEU A 163 9.52 -13.57 13.38
CA LEU A 163 8.54 -14.26 12.54
C LEU A 163 7.65 -13.21 11.87
N LYS A 164 7.63 -13.18 10.53
CA LYS A 164 6.66 -12.38 9.78
C LYS A 164 5.32 -13.12 9.77
N VAL A 165 4.31 -12.56 10.40
CA VAL A 165 2.95 -13.12 10.40
C VAL A 165 2.04 -12.23 9.57
N ILE A 166 1.32 -12.82 8.62
CA ILE A 166 0.36 -12.08 7.79
C ILE A 166 -0.92 -11.82 8.56
N SER A 167 -1.40 -10.59 8.47
CA SER A 167 -2.63 -10.17 9.12
C SER A 167 -3.83 -10.99 8.65
N ARG A 168 -4.84 -11.04 9.52
CA ARG A 168 -6.11 -11.69 9.22
C ARG A 168 -6.77 -11.13 7.96
N ASN A 169 -6.73 -9.81 7.72
CA ASN A 169 -7.41 -9.18 6.60
C ASN A 169 -6.94 -9.75 5.27
N SER A 170 -5.63 -9.94 5.11
CA SER A 170 -5.06 -10.56 3.92
C SER A 170 -5.30 -12.06 3.87
N SER A 171 -5.06 -12.78 4.97
CA SER A 171 -5.20 -14.24 4.99
C SER A 171 -6.63 -14.70 4.72
N PHE A 172 -7.62 -13.96 5.21
CA PHE A 172 -9.03 -14.34 5.08
C PHE A 172 -9.63 -14.08 3.69
N GLN A 173 -8.92 -13.37 2.81
CA GLN A 173 -9.31 -13.26 1.39
C GLN A 173 -9.29 -14.62 0.68
N PHE A 174 -8.62 -15.61 1.26
CA PHE A 174 -8.46 -16.94 0.68
C PHE A 174 -9.46 -17.99 1.18
N ARG A 175 -10.47 -17.60 1.97
CA ARG A 175 -11.47 -18.52 2.54
C ARG A 175 -12.05 -19.50 1.54
N ASP A 176 -12.51 -18.98 0.41
CA ASP A 176 -13.17 -19.75 -0.64
C ASP A 176 -12.30 -19.85 -1.91
N SER A 177 -10.99 -19.57 -1.77
CA SER A 177 -10.07 -19.60 -2.89
C SER A 177 -9.82 -21.03 -3.36
N ARG A 178 -9.60 -21.18 -4.67
CA ARG A 178 -9.14 -22.43 -5.31
C ARG A 178 -7.67 -22.36 -5.72
N ASP A 179 -6.98 -21.28 -5.33
CA ASP A 179 -5.56 -21.11 -5.57
C ASP A 179 -4.77 -22.19 -4.83
N ASP A 180 -3.65 -22.62 -5.42
CA ASP A 180 -2.71 -23.54 -4.76
C ASP A 180 -1.84 -22.81 -3.71
N SER A 181 -1.20 -23.57 -2.82
CA SER A 181 -0.36 -23.02 -1.74
C SER A 181 0.74 -22.08 -2.26
N ARG A 182 1.30 -22.37 -3.44
CA ARG A 182 2.31 -21.52 -4.09
C ARG A 182 1.77 -20.17 -4.49
N THR A 183 0.59 -20.15 -5.08
CA THR A 183 -0.08 -18.92 -5.50
C THR A 183 -0.47 -18.09 -4.28
N ILE A 184 -1.04 -18.72 -3.26
CA ILE A 184 -1.40 -18.05 -2.00
C ILE A 184 -0.15 -17.48 -1.32
N GLY A 185 0.90 -18.29 -1.14
CA GLY A 185 2.17 -17.86 -0.54
C GLY A 185 2.83 -16.72 -1.31
N THR A 186 2.77 -16.73 -2.65
CA THR A 186 3.29 -15.63 -3.47
C THR A 186 2.47 -14.35 -3.29
N LYS A 187 1.13 -14.43 -3.29
CA LYS A 187 0.24 -13.27 -3.09
C LYS A 187 0.40 -12.65 -1.69
N LEU A 188 0.62 -13.48 -0.68
CA LEU A 188 0.84 -13.06 0.71
C LEU A 188 2.31 -12.74 1.02
N GLY A 189 3.23 -13.12 0.15
CA GLY A 189 4.67 -12.98 0.38
C GLY A 189 5.14 -13.77 1.61
N VAL A 190 4.73 -15.04 1.73
CA VAL A 190 5.10 -15.94 2.82
C VAL A 190 5.61 -17.29 2.33
N ALA A 191 6.49 -17.89 3.13
CA ALA A 191 7.08 -19.21 2.89
C ALA A 191 6.21 -20.35 3.43
N HIS A 192 5.35 -20.07 4.41
CA HIS A 192 4.54 -21.08 5.09
C HIS A 192 3.07 -20.68 5.17
N LEU A 193 2.17 -21.67 5.08
CA LEU A 193 0.75 -21.49 5.35
C LEU A 193 0.33 -22.46 6.47
N LEU A 194 -0.46 -21.96 7.41
CA LEU A 194 -1.16 -22.77 8.40
C LEU A 194 -2.62 -22.88 7.95
N GLU A 195 -3.06 -24.08 7.63
CA GLU A 195 -4.41 -24.38 7.16
C GLU A 195 -5.03 -25.52 7.99
N GLY A 196 -6.33 -25.74 7.84
CA GLY A 196 -7.00 -26.76 8.63
C GLY A 196 -8.50 -26.56 8.76
N SER A 197 -9.08 -27.28 9.70
CA SER A 197 -10.51 -27.24 9.98
C SER A 197 -10.83 -27.35 11.46
N VAL A 198 -11.97 -26.77 11.83
CA VAL A 198 -12.51 -26.77 13.18
C VAL A 198 -13.92 -27.29 13.14
N ARG A 199 -14.24 -28.17 14.07
CA ARG A 199 -15.58 -28.68 14.29
C ARG A 199 -15.86 -28.71 15.78
N ARG A 200 -16.86 -27.95 16.22
CA ARG A 200 -17.40 -28.04 17.57
C ARG A 200 -18.75 -28.77 17.53
N VAL A 201 -18.88 -29.81 18.34
CA VAL A 201 -20.12 -30.59 18.47
C VAL A 201 -20.35 -30.86 19.95
N GLY A 202 -21.40 -30.24 20.50
CA GLY A 202 -21.62 -30.24 21.94
C GLY A 202 -20.40 -29.71 22.68
N ASP A 203 -19.89 -30.51 23.61
CA ASP A 203 -18.74 -30.17 24.45
C ASP A 203 -17.40 -30.65 23.89
N MET A 204 -17.34 -31.11 22.63
CA MET A 204 -16.10 -31.54 21.99
C MET A 204 -15.69 -30.59 20.87
N VAL A 205 -14.40 -30.24 20.84
CA VAL A 205 -13.75 -29.52 19.76
C VAL A 205 -12.76 -30.44 19.07
N ARG A 206 -12.93 -30.56 17.76
CA ARG A 206 -11.99 -31.22 16.87
C ARG A 206 -11.32 -30.16 16.01
N VAL A 207 -9.99 -30.13 16.04
CA VAL A 207 -9.17 -29.26 15.19
C VAL A 207 -8.21 -30.13 14.39
N THR A 208 -8.15 -29.91 13.09
CA THR A 208 -7.07 -30.38 12.23
C THR A 208 -6.27 -29.16 11.82
N ALA A 209 -4.96 -29.18 12.01
CA ALA A 209 -4.08 -28.08 11.64
C ALA A 209 -2.85 -28.62 10.91
N GLU A 210 -2.49 -27.98 9.80
CA GLU A 210 -1.40 -28.37 8.92
C GLU A 210 -0.55 -27.16 8.56
N LEU A 211 0.76 -27.29 8.77
CA LEU A 211 1.76 -26.33 8.34
C LEU A 211 2.35 -26.83 7.02
N VAL A 212 2.18 -26.07 5.96
CA VAL A 212 2.66 -26.41 4.62
C VAL A 212 3.73 -25.42 4.15
N ASP A 213 4.72 -25.94 3.42
CA ASP A 213 5.66 -25.13 2.64
C ASP A 213 4.92 -24.59 1.42
N ALA A 214 4.85 -23.26 1.31
CA ALA A 214 4.12 -22.63 0.23
C ALA A 214 4.79 -22.87 -1.14
N ALA A 215 6.11 -23.07 -1.19
CA ALA A 215 6.82 -23.18 -2.46
C ALA A 215 6.51 -24.49 -3.18
N ASP A 216 6.36 -25.60 -2.47
CA ASP A 216 6.16 -26.93 -3.07
C ASP A 216 4.95 -27.71 -2.52
N SER A 217 4.12 -27.07 -1.68
CA SER A 217 2.95 -27.66 -1.02
C SER A 217 3.28 -28.88 -0.15
N ARG A 218 4.53 -29.02 0.30
CA ARG A 218 4.93 -30.10 1.21
C ARG A 218 4.47 -29.81 2.63
N THR A 219 3.72 -30.75 3.21
CA THR A 219 3.38 -30.71 4.65
C THR A 219 4.64 -30.84 5.50
N LEU A 220 4.87 -29.84 6.35
CA LEU A 220 5.97 -29.81 7.32
C LEU A 220 5.56 -30.37 8.67
N TRP A 221 4.30 -30.14 9.06
CA TRP A 221 3.68 -30.62 10.28
C TRP A 221 2.17 -30.72 10.06
N SER A 222 1.54 -31.76 10.61
CA SER A 222 0.09 -31.93 10.60
C SER A 222 -0.31 -32.64 11.89
N GLN A 223 -1.37 -32.15 12.52
CA GLN A 223 -1.91 -32.76 13.72
C GLN A 223 -3.42 -32.62 13.81
N ARG A 224 -4.01 -33.66 14.40
CA ARG A 224 -5.43 -33.71 14.74
C ARG A 224 -5.61 -33.74 16.24
N TYR A 225 -6.48 -32.88 16.72
CA TYR A 225 -6.86 -32.74 18.11
C TYR A 225 -8.33 -33.11 18.29
N ASP A 226 -8.60 -33.82 19.37
CA ASP A 226 -9.95 -34.13 19.83
C ASP A 226 -9.94 -33.91 21.35
N ARG A 227 -10.56 -32.81 21.76
CA ARG A 227 -10.48 -32.30 23.13
C ARG A 227 -11.85 -31.79 23.60
N PRO A 228 -12.15 -31.87 24.90
CA PRO A 228 -13.26 -31.13 25.48
C PRO A 228 -13.15 -29.63 25.20
N TYR A 229 -14.28 -28.94 25.03
CA TYR A 229 -14.35 -27.49 24.84
C TYR A 229 -13.75 -26.74 26.03
N THR A 230 -13.83 -27.32 27.24
CA THR A 230 -13.18 -26.81 28.45
C THR A 230 -11.66 -26.68 28.32
N ASP A 231 -11.04 -27.44 27.41
CA ASP A 231 -9.60 -27.44 27.18
C ASP A 231 -9.20 -26.53 26.01
N LEU A 232 -10.11 -25.69 25.49
CA LEU A 232 -9.88 -24.87 24.29
C LEU A 232 -8.59 -24.04 24.37
N PHE A 233 -8.35 -23.37 25.49
CA PHE A 233 -7.16 -22.54 25.65
C PHE A 233 -5.87 -23.35 25.70
N ALA A 234 -5.89 -24.51 26.35
CA ALA A 234 -4.75 -25.44 26.33
C ALA A 234 -4.49 -26.00 24.93
N LEU A 235 -5.57 -26.25 24.16
CA LEU A 235 -5.48 -26.65 22.76
C LEU A 235 -4.84 -25.56 21.89
N GLN A 236 -5.24 -24.30 22.05
CA GLN A 236 -4.63 -23.15 21.36
C GLN A 236 -3.13 -23.02 21.66
N ASP A 237 -2.75 -23.15 22.94
CA ASP A 237 -1.34 -23.08 23.35
C ASP A 237 -0.51 -24.20 22.71
N ASP A 238 -1.06 -25.41 22.68
CA ASP A 238 -0.39 -26.56 22.10
C ASP A 238 -0.18 -26.41 20.59
N ILE A 239 -1.21 -25.96 19.86
CA ILE A 239 -1.12 -25.68 18.42
C ILE A 239 -0.05 -24.62 18.16
N THR A 240 -0.11 -23.49 18.87
CA THR A 240 0.83 -22.36 18.68
C THR A 240 2.28 -22.80 18.90
N ARG A 241 2.54 -23.51 20.00
CA ARG A 241 3.87 -24.03 20.33
C ARG A 241 4.38 -25.00 19.26
N GLN A 242 3.55 -25.96 18.85
CA GLN A 242 3.97 -26.97 17.88
C GLN A 242 4.20 -26.39 16.48
N VAL A 243 3.40 -25.41 16.06
CA VAL A 243 3.64 -24.67 14.81
C VAL A 243 4.95 -23.89 14.89
N ALA A 244 5.21 -23.19 15.99
CA ALA A 244 6.46 -22.46 16.19
C ALA A 244 7.69 -23.40 16.16
N GLU A 245 7.61 -24.55 16.82
CA GLU A 245 8.65 -25.59 16.81
C GLU A 245 8.88 -26.16 15.41
N ALA A 246 7.81 -26.44 14.67
CA ALA A 246 7.85 -26.97 13.31
C ALA A 246 8.52 -26.01 12.30
N LEU A 247 8.37 -24.70 12.51
CA LEU A 247 9.08 -23.66 11.76
C LEU A 247 10.60 -23.64 12.02
N LYS A 248 11.14 -24.58 12.80
CA LYS A 248 12.57 -24.71 13.17
C LYS A 248 13.17 -23.42 13.67
N THR A 249 12.38 -22.66 14.39
CA THR A 249 12.74 -21.38 14.96
C THR A 249 13.58 -21.59 16.23
N LYS A 250 14.73 -22.27 16.11
CA LYS A 250 15.70 -22.52 17.19
C LYS A 250 16.35 -21.23 17.77
N LEU A 251 15.84 -20.05 17.43
CA LEU A 251 16.30 -18.71 17.81
C LEU A 251 15.10 -17.77 18.06
N LEU A 252 14.02 -18.27 18.67
CA LEU A 252 13.05 -17.41 19.32
C LEU A 252 13.43 -17.32 20.80
N GLU A 253 14.33 -16.39 21.12
CA GLU A 253 14.63 -15.99 22.51
C GLU A 253 13.47 -15.18 23.15
N GLY A 254 12.29 -15.17 22.52
CA GLY A 254 11.07 -14.68 23.12
C GLY A 254 10.27 -15.84 23.68
N THR A 255 10.22 -15.98 25.01
CA THR A 255 9.01 -16.51 25.62
C THR A 255 7.86 -15.69 25.06
N ALA A 256 6.87 -16.32 24.41
CA ALA A 256 5.56 -15.71 24.26
C ALA A 256 5.08 -15.41 25.70
N THR A 257 5.46 -14.25 26.22
CA THR A 257 5.04 -13.81 27.53
C THR A 257 3.55 -13.59 27.39
N ASN A 258 2.76 -14.37 28.14
CA ASN A 258 1.29 -14.31 28.27
C ASN A 258 0.72 -12.91 28.62
N ALA A 259 1.53 -11.84 28.55
CA ALA A 259 1.19 -10.47 28.86
C ALA A 259 0.12 -9.87 27.92
N GLN A 260 -0.14 -10.46 26.74
CA GLN A 260 -1.20 -10.05 25.81
C GLN A 260 -2.13 -11.19 25.40
N SER A 261 -2.47 -12.08 26.34
CA SER A 261 -3.48 -13.11 26.09
C SER A 261 -4.82 -12.47 25.73
N ASP A 262 -5.40 -12.85 24.59
CA ASP A 262 -6.74 -12.42 24.18
C ASP A 262 -7.86 -13.12 24.98
N ARG A 263 -7.49 -13.98 25.93
CA ARG A 263 -8.40 -14.81 26.73
C ARG A 263 -8.95 -14.06 27.96
N PRO A 264 -10.18 -14.37 28.40
CA PRO A 264 -10.69 -13.89 29.68
C PRO A 264 -9.80 -14.36 30.83
N PRO A 265 -9.45 -13.49 31.80
CA PRO A 265 -8.59 -13.88 32.92
C PRO A 265 -9.14 -15.03 33.76
N SER A 266 -10.47 -15.15 33.87
CA SER A 266 -11.12 -16.25 34.60
C SER A 266 -11.09 -17.58 33.85
N GLY A 267 -10.73 -17.59 32.57
CA GLY A 267 -10.90 -18.74 31.68
C GLY A 267 -12.37 -19.02 31.31
N ASN A 268 -13.30 -18.08 31.57
CA ASN A 268 -14.72 -18.25 31.28
C ASN A 268 -14.98 -18.33 29.76
N LEU A 269 -15.28 -19.52 29.27
CA LEU A 269 -15.50 -19.78 27.85
C LEU A 269 -16.76 -19.12 27.28
N ASP A 270 -17.77 -18.81 28.10
CA ASP A 270 -18.96 -18.09 27.65
C ASP A 270 -18.64 -16.61 27.43
N ALA A 271 -17.80 -16.01 28.30
CA ALA A 271 -17.31 -14.65 28.11
C ALA A 271 -16.46 -14.54 26.83
N TYR A 272 -15.58 -15.52 26.61
CA TYR A 272 -14.81 -15.62 25.38
C TYR A 272 -15.70 -15.79 24.14
N ASN A 273 -16.74 -16.63 24.23
CA ASN A 273 -17.69 -16.84 23.14
C ASN A 273 -18.44 -15.56 22.75
N ALA A 274 -18.95 -14.83 23.75
CA ALA A 274 -19.58 -13.53 23.54
C ALA A 274 -18.60 -12.53 22.88
N TYR A 275 -17.36 -12.48 23.36
CA TYR A 275 -16.31 -11.66 22.76
C TYR A 275 -16.09 -11.99 21.27
N LEU A 276 -15.93 -13.27 20.91
CA LEU A 276 -15.73 -13.69 19.52
C LEU A 276 -16.91 -13.33 18.62
N GLN A 277 -18.15 -13.44 19.12
CA GLN A 277 -19.34 -13.00 18.40
C GLN A 277 -19.29 -11.49 18.13
N GLY A 278 -18.90 -10.70 19.14
CA GLY A 278 -18.69 -9.26 19.00
C GLY A 278 -17.67 -8.91 17.91
N VAL A 279 -16.52 -9.60 17.91
CA VAL A 279 -15.49 -9.43 16.87
C VAL A 279 -16.05 -9.77 15.48
N PHE A 280 -16.77 -10.89 15.37
CA PHE A 280 -17.33 -11.35 14.11
C PHE A 280 -18.32 -10.35 13.50
N VAL A 281 -19.25 -9.81 14.31
CA VAL A 281 -20.26 -8.88 13.81
C VAL A 281 -19.70 -7.47 13.58
N ALA A 282 -18.72 -7.02 14.37
CA ALA A 282 -18.01 -5.77 14.14
C ALA A 282 -17.30 -5.75 12.77
N ARG A 283 -16.78 -6.91 12.33
CA ARG A 283 -16.09 -7.04 11.03
C ARG A 283 -17.00 -6.85 9.81
N ARG A 284 -18.33 -6.88 9.98
CA ARG A 284 -19.27 -6.51 8.91
C ARG A 284 -19.16 -5.03 8.53
N ASN A 285 -18.57 -4.20 9.39
CA ASN A 285 -18.34 -2.77 9.18
C ASN A 285 -19.61 -2.01 8.76
N THR A 286 -20.71 -2.27 9.47
CA THR A 286 -21.99 -1.57 9.34
C THR A 286 -22.40 -0.98 10.69
N ASP A 287 -23.23 0.07 10.70
CA ASP A 287 -23.78 0.64 11.93
C ASP A 287 -24.45 -0.44 12.80
N ALA A 288 -25.34 -1.24 12.19
CA ALA A 288 -26.03 -2.33 12.87
C ALA A 288 -25.05 -3.37 13.44
N GLY A 289 -24.02 -3.76 12.68
CA GLY A 289 -23.01 -4.71 13.14
C GLY A 289 -22.17 -4.17 14.30
N MET A 290 -21.86 -2.87 14.33
CA MET A 290 -21.17 -2.26 15.46
C MET A 290 -22.04 -2.20 16.72
N ARG A 291 -23.34 -1.90 16.58
CA ARG A 291 -24.28 -1.92 17.72
C ARG A 291 -24.48 -3.33 18.27
N GLU A 292 -24.57 -4.32 17.39
CA GLU A 292 -24.57 -5.74 17.77
C GLU A 292 -23.27 -6.13 18.50
N ALA A 293 -22.12 -5.66 18.02
CA ALA A 293 -20.83 -5.91 18.65
C ALA A 293 -20.75 -5.35 20.07
N ILE A 294 -21.26 -4.12 20.29
CA ILE A 294 -21.33 -3.50 21.61
C ILE A 294 -22.08 -4.40 22.60
N ALA A 295 -23.26 -4.91 22.22
CA ALA A 295 -24.04 -5.80 23.08
C ALA A 295 -23.28 -7.09 23.44
N HIS A 296 -22.56 -7.67 22.49
CA HIS A 296 -21.73 -8.86 22.73
C HIS A 296 -20.53 -8.58 23.64
N TYR A 297 -19.86 -7.43 23.50
CA TYR A 297 -18.76 -7.05 24.39
C TYR A 297 -19.28 -6.74 25.81
N GLU A 298 -20.43 -6.08 25.94
CA GLU A 298 -21.09 -5.86 27.24
C GLU A 298 -21.43 -7.19 27.92
N GLU A 299 -21.92 -8.19 27.17
CA GLU A 299 -22.19 -9.53 27.70
C GLU A 299 -20.91 -10.26 28.13
N ALA A 300 -19.83 -10.16 27.34
CA ALA A 300 -18.53 -10.72 27.72
C ALA A 300 -18.02 -10.11 29.03
N ILE A 301 -18.17 -8.80 29.21
CA ILE A 301 -17.82 -8.07 30.44
C ILE A 301 -18.73 -8.48 31.61
N ARG A 302 -20.02 -8.69 31.38
CA ARG A 302 -20.95 -9.17 32.41
C ARG A 302 -20.56 -10.55 32.94
N LEU A 303 -20.09 -11.42 32.05
CA LEU A 303 -19.65 -12.79 32.35
C LEU A 303 -18.25 -12.84 32.99
N ASP A 304 -17.35 -11.93 32.60
CA ASP A 304 -16.02 -11.75 33.21
C ASP A 304 -15.68 -10.25 33.32
N PRO A 305 -15.97 -9.61 34.48
CA PRO A 305 -15.72 -8.18 34.68
C PRO A 305 -14.25 -7.76 34.69
N HIS A 306 -13.30 -8.69 34.67
CA HIS A 306 -11.88 -8.39 34.58
C HIS A 306 -11.34 -8.57 33.16
N TYR A 307 -12.19 -8.82 32.17
CA TYR A 307 -11.79 -9.05 30.78
C TYR A 307 -11.40 -7.76 30.05
N ALA A 308 -10.16 -7.30 30.27
CA ALA A 308 -9.63 -6.05 29.75
C ALA A 308 -9.77 -5.89 28.23
N LEU A 309 -9.61 -6.97 27.45
CA LEU A 309 -9.76 -6.94 26.00
C LEU A 309 -11.19 -6.65 25.55
N ALA A 310 -12.20 -7.21 26.24
CA ALA A 310 -13.60 -6.90 25.93
C ALA A 310 -13.90 -5.41 26.18
N TYR A 311 -13.37 -4.82 27.24
CA TYR A 311 -13.45 -3.37 27.47
C TYR A 311 -12.75 -2.55 26.39
N ALA A 312 -11.56 -2.97 25.95
CA ALA A 312 -10.82 -2.28 24.89
C ALA A 312 -11.57 -2.30 23.55
N MET A 313 -12.19 -3.43 23.20
CA MET A 313 -12.98 -3.57 21.97
C MET A 313 -14.35 -2.89 22.06
N LEU A 314 -14.98 -2.89 23.24
CA LEU A 314 -16.17 -2.06 23.51
C LEU A 314 -15.88 -0.58 23.25
N ALA A 315 -14.80 -0.05 23.84
CA ALA A 315 -14.38 1.33 23.62
C ALA A 315 -14.15 1.66 22.14
N ARG A 316 -13.52 0.73 21.40
CA ARG A 316 -13.30 0.88 19.96
C ARG A 316 -14.63 0.95 19.20
N ALA A 317 -15.57 0.05 19.49
CA ALA A 317 -16.86 -0.01 18.82
C ALA A 317 -17.71 1.23 19.11
N GLU A 318 -17.79 1.64 20.38
CA GLU A 318 -18.50 2.85 20.81
C GLU A 318 -17.95 4.10 20.14
N MET A 319 -16.62 4.21 19.99
CA MET A 319 -15.99 5.33 19.30
C MET A 319 -16.16 5.26 17.77
N THR A 320 -16.37 4.07 17.20
CA THR A 320 -16.52 3.87 15.74
C THR A 320 -17.87 4.39 15.24
N LEU A 321 -18.95 4.20 16.00
CA LEU A 321 -20.29 4.67 15.63
C LEU A 321 -20.33 6.17 15.27
N PRO A 322 -19.93 7.09 16.16
CA PRO A 322 -20.00 8.52 15.84
C PRO A 322 -18.95 8.98 14.82
N THR A 323 -17.88 8.23 14.60
CA THR A 323 -16.75 8.67 13.76
C THR A 323 -16.80 8.10 12.34
N VAL A 324 -17.32 6.89 12.15
CA VAL A 324 -17.37 6.20 10.85
C VAL A 324 -18.79 6.15 10.31
N PHE A 325 -19.78 5.96 11.17
CA PHE A 325 -21.20 5.85 10.77
C PHE A 325 -22.00 7.13 10.98
N SER A 326 -21.33 8.22 11.36
CA SER A 326 -21.87 9.58 11.39
C SER A 326 -23.18 9.70 12.19
N VAL A 327 -23.16 9.28 13.46
CA VAL A 327 -24.28 9.51 14.40
C VAL A 327 -24.55 11.00 14.50
N THR A 328 -25.71 11.43 13.98
CA THR A 328 -26.10 12.84 13.88
C THR A 328 -26.69 13.41 15.16
N ASP A 329 -27.24 12.55 16.03
CA ASP A 329 -27.72 12.97 17.34
C ASP A 329 -26.54 13.30 18.26
N ARG A 330 -26.45 14.57 18.67
CA ARG A 330 -25.36 15.07 19.49
C ARG A 330 -25.31 14.37 20.87
N ASN A 331 -26.45 14.09 21.47
CA ASN A 331 -26.50 13.51 22.81
C ASN A 331 -26.04 12.04 22.78
N GLU A 332 -26.48 11.26 21.79
CA GLU A 332 -26.03 9.89 21.56
C GLU A 332 -24.53 9.86 21.31
N ARG A 333 -24.03 10.73 20.43
CA ARG A 333 -22.60 10.85 20.15
C ARG A 333 -21.78 11.14 21.41
N ASP A 334 -22.17 12.16 22.18
CA ASP A 334 -21.42 12.58 23.36
C ASP A 334 -21.48 11.50 24.47
N ALA A 335 -22.59 10.75 24.56
CA ALA A 335 -22.72 9.59 25.42
C ALA A 335 -21.81 8.43 25.00
N LEU A 336 -21.77 8.09 23.70
CA LEU A 336 -20.89 7.04 23.15
C LEU A 336 -19.41 7.36 23.41
N ILE A 337 -18.98 8.59 23.19
CA ILE A 337 -17.61 9.02 23.48
C ILE A 337 -17.29 8.90 24.99
N THR A 338 -18.24 9.27 25.85
CA THR A 338 -18.06 9.18 27.31
C THR A 338 -17.92 7.72 27.76
N LYS A 339 -18.76 6.81 27.23
CA LYS A 339 -18.66 5.38 27.51
C LYS A 339 -17.35 4.80 26.99
N ALA A 340 -16.93 5.16 25.78
CA ALA A 340 -15.69 4.68 25.19
C ALA A 340 -14.47 5.04 26.06
N ARG A 341 -14.43 6.26 26.61
CA ARG A 341 -13.39 6.71 27.55
C ARG A 341 -13.40 5.90 28.86
N ALA A 342 -14.58 5.64 29.42
CA ALA A 342 -14.70 4.85 30.64
C ALA A 342 -14.27 3.38 30.42
N ALA A 343 -14.67 2.79 29.30
CA ALA A 343 -14.31 1.42 28.94
C ALA A 343 -12.79 1.28 28.74
N VAL A 344 -12.15 2.18 27.98
CA VAL A 344 -10.70 2.08 27.75
C VAL A 344 -9.88 2.37 29.02
N ALA A 345 -10.35 3.28 29.89
CA ALA A 345 -9.73 3.52 31.19
C ALA A 345 -9.78 2.25 32.07
N THR A 346 -10.92 1.54 32.04
CA THR A 346 -11.07 0.26 32.76
C THR A 346 -10.15 -0.81 32.17
N ALA A 347 -10.07 -0.93 30.84
CA ALA A 347 -9.16 -1.86 30.18
C ALA A 347 -7.69 -1.66 30.61
N LEU A 348 -7.21 -0.41 30.60
CA LEU A 348 -5.84 -0.07 31.00
C LEU A 348 -5.61 -0.21 32.51
N ALA A 349 -6.64 -0.03 33.34
CA ALA A 349 -6.54 -0.29 34.78
C ALA A 349 -6.40 -1.79 35.08
N LEU A 350 -7.10 -2.64 34.32
CA LEU A 350 -7.04 -4.10 34.44
C LEU A 350 -5.74 -4.67 33.86
N GLN A 351 -5.31 -4.15 32.71
CA GLN A 351 -4.12 -4.62 32.00
C GLN A 351 -3.38 -3.44 31.34
N PRO A 352 -2.44 -2.81 32.06
CA PRO A 352 -1.73 -1.61 31.59
C PRO A 352 -0.93 -1.79 30.31
N ASP A 353 -0.49 -3.03 30.00
CA ASP A 353 0.33 -3.36 28.83
C ASP A 353 -0.49 -4.04 27.71
N LEU A 354 -1.81 -3.80 27.66
CA LEU A 354 -2.68 -4.31 26.60
C LEU A 354 -2.64 -3.38 25.37
N GLY A 355 -2.01 -3.85 24.30
CA GLY A 355 -1.79 -3.08 23.08
C GLY A 355 -3.09 -2.65 22.41
N ARG A 356 -4.12 -3.50 22.43
CA ARG A 356 -5.48 -3.14 21.96
C ARG A 356 -6.11 -2.01 22.77
N ALA A 357 -5.87 -1.94 24.07
CA ALA A 357 -6.38 -0.84 24.90
C ALA A 357 -5.67 0.47 24.56
N HIS A 358 -4.34 0.45 24.39
CA HIS A 358 -3.58 1.60 23.89
C HIS A 358 -4.06 2.04 22.50
N GLN A 359 -4.32 1.10 21.58
CA GLN A 359 -4.86 1.41 20.26
C GLN A 359 -6.23 2.09 20.35
N SER A 360 -7.15 1.56 21.16
CA SER A 360 -8.47 2.17 21.38
C SER A 360 -8.37 3.56 22.00
N ARG A 361 -7.47 3.75 22.97
CA ARG A 361 -7.24 5.05 23.61
C ARG A 361 -6.66 6.05 22.62
N ALA A 362 -5.67 5.64 21.83
CA ALA A 362 -5.08 6.45 20.79
C ALA A 362 -6.12 6.90 19.76
N PHE A 363 -7.03 6.02 19.34
CA PHE A 363 -8.12 6.35 18.43
C PHE A 363 -9.08 7.39 19.03
N ILE A 364 -9.43 7.24 20.31
CA ILE A 364 -10.25 8.22 21.03
C ILE A 364 -9.55 9.59 21.09
N LEU A 365 -8.26 9.62 21.44
CA LEU A 365 -7.48 10.87 21.50
C LEU A 365 -7.36 11.53 20.12
N GLN A 366 -7.07 10.74 19.09
CA GLN A 366 -6.88 11.23 17.73
C GLN A 366 -8.14 11.82 17.13
N VAL A 367 -9.26 11.08 17.20
CA VAL A 367 -10.49 11.45 16.48
C VAL A 367 -11.49 12.17 17.38
N GLY A 368 -11.56 11.77 18.66
CA GLY A 368 -12.49 12.34 19.63
C GLY A 368 -11.99 13.63 20.25
N ASP A 369 -10.71 13.69 20.57
CA ASP A 369 -10.15 14.83 21.32
C ASP A 369 -9.30 15.76 20.46
N LEU A 370 -8.90 15.31 19.25
CA LEU A 370 -7.87 15.94 18.43
C LEU A 370 -6.55 16.14 19.20
N ASP A 371 -6.29 15.30 20.21
CA ASP A 371 -5.04 15.25 20.96
C ASP A 371 -4.06 14.31 20.23
N LEU A 372 -3.37 14.88 19.24
CA LEU A 372 -2.45 14.13 18.39
C LEU A 372 -1.19 13.68 19.16
N ILE A 373 -0.76 14.42 20.18
CA ILE A 373 0.42 14.09 21.00
C ILE A 373 0.10 12.91 21.93
N GLY A 374 -1.06 12.96 22.59
CA GLY A 374 -1.56 11.84 23.36
C GLY A 374 -1.76 10.60 22.48
N ALA A 375 -2.35 10.76 21.30
CA ALA A 375 -2.53 9.67 20.35
C ALA A 375 -1.21 9.04 19.89
N GLU A 376 -0.19 9.84 19.58
CA GLU A 376 1.15 9.35 19.22
C GLU A 376 1.74 8.49 20.34
N THR A 377 1.67 8.97 21.57
CA THR A 377 2.20 8.26 22.76
C THR A 377 1.58 6.87 22.88
N GLU A 378 0.26 6.80 22.78
CA GLU A 378 -0.50 5.56 22.89
C GLU A 378 -0.27 4.62 21.69
N TYR A 379 -0.23 5.14 20.46
CA TYR A 379 0.08 4.32 19.27
C TYR A 379 1.50 3.76 19.30
N ARG A 380 2.48 4.54 19.77
CA ARG A 380 3.85 4.05 19.95
C ARG A 380 3.88 2.91 20.95
N ARG A 381 3.20 3.07 22.10
CA ARG A 381 3.12 2.02 23.11
C ARG A 381 2.46 0.75 22.56
N ALA A 382 1.38 0.86 21.79
CA ALA A 382 0.76 -0.28 21.14
C ALA A 382 1.71 -1.01 20.17
N ALA A 383 2.48 -0.26 19.39
CA ALA A 383 3.46 -0.82 18.45
C ALA A 383 4.68 -1.45 19.14
N GLU A 384 5.12 -0.93 20.29
CA GLU A 384 6.16 -1.56 21.13
C GLU A 384 5.70 -2.90 21.67
N LEU A 385 4.44 -2.99 22.11
CA LEU A 385 3.87 -4.18 22.72
C LEU A 385 3.57 -5.30 21.71
N ALA A 386 3.19 -4.93 20.49
CA ALA A 386 2.89 -5.87 19.40
C ALA A 386 3.47 -5.37 18.06
N PRO A 387 4.79 -5.49 17.83
CA PRO A 387 5.48 -4.89 16.69
C PRO A 387 5.18 -5.57 15.35
N GLN A 388 4.59 -6.76 15.36
CA GLN A 388 4.13 -7.48 14.16
C GLN A 388 2.63 -7.33 13.89
N ASP A 389 1.88 -6.59 14.74
CA ASP A 389 0.48 -6.28 14.45
C ASP A 389 0.39 -5.20 13.36
N ALA A 390 -0.17 -5.57 12.21
CA ALA A 390 -0.29 -4.67 11.06
C ALA A 390 -1.10 -3.41 11.37
N GLY A 391 -2.10 -3.50 12.26
CA GLY A 391 -2.95 -2.37 12.66
C GLY A 391 -2.19 -1.35 13.49
N ASN A 392 -1.35 -1.80 14.42
CA ASN A 392 -0.51 -0.92 15.24
C ASN A 392 0.53 -0.19 14.38
N VAL A 393 1.22 -0.92 13.50
CA VAL A 393 2.21 -0.34 12.57
C VAL A 393 1.55 0.68 11.63
N PHE A 394 0.37 0.34 11.11
CA PHE A 394 -0.41 1.24 10.26
C PHE A 394 -0.77 2.54 10.99
N SER A 395 -1.38 2.44 12.18
CA SER A 395 -1.79 3.61 12.96
C SER A 395 -0.61 4.50 13.37
N LEU A 396 0.53 3.90 13.76
CA LEU A 396 1.75 4.65 14.06
C LEU A 396 2.28 5.39 12.82
N GLY A 397 2.20 4.77 11.64
CA GLY A 397 2.55 5.41 10.38
C GLY A 397 1.69 6.63 10.06
N ILE A 398 0.37 6.52 10.27
CA ILE A 398 -0.58 7.62 10.07
C ILE A 398 -0.24 8.80 10.98
N VAL A 399 -0.09 8.56 12.29
CA VAL A 399 0.19 9.65 13.23
C VAL A 399 1.56 10.27 12.94
N ASN A 400 2.59 9.49 12.62
CA ASN A 400 3.89 10.03 12.20
C ASN A 400 3.78 10.92 10.95
N ALA A 401 2.92 10.59 9.99
CA ALA A 401 2.65 11.45 8.84
C ALA A 401 2.00 12.78 9.28
N SER A 402 1.03 12.76 10.21
CA SER A 402 0.41 13.96 10.79
C SER A 402 1.42 14.91 11.43
N PHE A 403 2.45 14.38 12.08
CA PHE A 403 3.54 15.18 12.64
C PHE A 403 4.56 15.67 11.59
N GLY A 404 4.46 15.21 10.34
CA GLY A 404 5.42 15.52 9.28
C GLY A 404 6.69 14.66 9.32
N ARG A 405 6.72 13.59 10.12
CA ARG A 405 7.80 12.58 10.11
C ARG A 405 7.62 11.63 8.91
N LEU A 406 7.61 12.21 7.71
CA LEU A 406 7.18 11.53 6.48
C LEU A 406 8.06 10.34 6.10
N ALA A 407 9.38 10.42 6.33
CA ALA A 407 10.29 9.32 6.02
C ALA A 407 10.03 8.08 6.90
N GLU A 408 9.81 8.30 8.20
CA GLU A 408 9.46 7.25 9.16
C GLU A 408 8.07 6.70 8.87
N ALA A 409 7.09 7.57 8.60
CA ALA A 409 5.75 7.16 8.19
C ALA A 409 5.75 6.30 6.92
N ALA A 410 6.60 6.62 5.93
CA ALA A 410 6.73 5.81 4.72
C ALA A 410 7.43 4.46 4.98
N MET A 411 8.33 4.38 5.96
CA MET A 411 8.91 3.11 6.40
C MET A 411 7.84 2.23 7.06
N LEU A 412 7.09 2.80 8.02
CA LEU A 412 5.98 2.12 8.70
C LEU A 412 4.88 1.70 7.72
N GLY A 413 4.54 2.54 6.75
CA GLY A 413 3.57 2.21 5.70
C GLY A 413 4.01 1.01 4.84
N ARG A 414 5.30 0.90 4.51
CA ARG A 414 5.84 -0.29 3.82
C ARG A 414 5.79 -1.53 4.69
N GLN A 415 6.06 -1.40 5.98
CA GLN A 415 5.94 -2.50 6.94
C GLN A 415 4.48 -2.96 7.07
N ALA A 416 3.52 -2.03 7.19
CA ALA A 416 2.09 -2.34 7.22
C ALA A 416 1.61 -3.06 5.95
N VAL A 417 2.09 -2.64 4.77
CA VAL A 417 1.84 -3.35 3.50
C VAL A 417 2.49 -4.74 3.49
N ALA A 418 3.68 -4.91 4.06
CA ALA A 418 4.32 -6.22 4.12
C ALA A 418 3.59 -7.21 5.05
N LEU A 419 3.00 -6.71 6.14
CA LEU A 419 2.21 -7.50 7.11
C LEU A 419 0.77 -7.75 6.65
N ASP A 420 0.20 -6.85 5.83
CA ASP A 420 -1.16 -6.95 5.32
C ASP A 420 -1.21 -6.60 3.82
N PRO A 421 -0.64 -7.47 2.95
CA PRO A 421 -0.38 -7.19 1.54
C PRO A 421 -1.62 -7.09 0.65
N LEU A 422 -2.79 -7.49 1.13
CA LEU A 422 -4.09 -7.39 0.45
C LEU A 422 -5.02 -6.37 1.12
N SER A 423 -4.50 -5.48 1.97
CA SER A 423 -5.23 -4.33 2.48
C SER A 423 -5.05 -3.12 1.55
N SER A 424 -6.02 -2.86 0.68
CA SER A 424 -5.95 -1.73 -0.27
C SER A 424 -5.74 -0.38 0.43
N ILE A 425 -6.30 -0.22 1.63
CA ILE A 425 -6.20 1.02 2.42
C ILE A 425 -4.75 1.27 2.89
N ASN A 426 -3.97 0.22 3.22
CA ASN A 426 -2.57 0.38 3.59
C ASN A 426 -1.74 0.97 2.44
N TYR A 427 -2.02 0.55 1.20
CA TYR A 427 -1.39 1.11 0.00
C TYR A 427 -1.81 2.57 -0.23
N VAL A 428 -3.09 2.91 -0.08
CA VAL A 428 -3.57 4.31 -0.25
C VAL A 428 -2.87 5.26 0.73
N TYR A 429 -2.73 4.89 2.01
CA TYR A 429 -2.04 5.74 2.97
C TYR A 429 -0.53 5.82 2.74
N LEU A 430 0.13 4.70 2.37
CA LEU A 430 1.53 4.73 1.96
C LEU A 430 1.72 5.67 0.75
N ALA A 431 0.83 5.62 -0.23
CA ALA A 431 0.86 6.49 -1.40
C ALA A 431 0.74 7.97 -1.03
N ARG A 432 -0.14 8.33 -0.08
CA ARG A 432 -0.25 9.71 0.43
C ARG A 432 1.06 10.20 1.03
N THR A 433 1.71 9.38 1.85
CA THR A 433 3.00 9.73 2.45
C THR A 433 4.12 9.83 1.41
N LEU A 434 4.16 8.90 0.46
CA LEU A 434 5.11 8.93 -0.66
C LEU A 434 4.94 10.17 -1.54
N ARG A 435 3.68 10.59 -1.78
CA ARG A 435 3.33 11.81 -2.52
C ARG A 435 3.89 13.04 -1.81
N ALA A 436 3.73 13.13 -0.49
CA ALA A 436 4.28 14.24 0.30
C ALA A 436 5.83 14.25 0.32
N LEU A 437 6.47 13.11 0.07
CA LEU A 437 7.92 13.00 -0.14
C LEU A 437 8.37 13.27 -1.60
N GLY A 438 7.44 13.56 -2.52
CA GLY A 438 7.74 13.76 -3.95
C GLY A 438 8.09 12.48 -4.71
N ARG A 439 7.88 11.29 -4.14
CA ARG A 439 8.24 9.98 -4.72
C ARG A 439 7.16 9.48 -5.69
N TYR A 440 6.85 10.27 -6.70
CA TYR A 440 5.66 10.09 -7.54
C TYR A 440 5.59 8.77 -8.31
N ASP A 441 6.71 8.20 -8.74
CA ASP A 441 6.70 6.91 -9.44
C ASP A 441 6.28 5.76 -8.52
N GLU A 442 6.74 5.78 -7.27
CA GLU A 442 6.29 4.82 -6.25
C GLU A 442 4.84 5.03 -5.86
N VAL A 443 4.33 6.27 -5.90
CA VAL A 443 2.90 6.53 -5.66
C VAL A 443 2.06 5.83 -6.71
N GLU A 444 2.43 5.93 -7.99
CA GLU A 444 1.69 5.28 -9.06
C GLU A 444 1.68 3.75 -8.91
N SER A 445 2.83 3.12 -8.68
CA SER A 445 2.91 1.67 -8.49
C SER A 445 2.10 1.21 -7.26
N THR A 446 2.15 1.97 -6.17
CA THR A 446 1.44 1.68 -4.92
C THR A 446 -0.08 1.77 -5.11
N LEU A 447 -0.57 2.82 -5.78
CA LEU A 447 -2.01 3.01 -6.03
C LEU A 447 -2.55 2.03 -7.06
N ARG A 448 -1.77 1.65 -8.08
CA ARG A 448 -2.15 0.56 -9.00
C ARG A 448 -2.33 -0.75 -8.24
N LYS A 449 -1.45 -1.04 -7.27
CA LYS A 449 -1.62 -2.22 -6.42
C LYS A 449 -2.88 -2.16 -5.56
N ALA A 450 -3.22 -0.98 -5.03
CA ALA A 450 -4.47 -0.77 -4.30
C ALA A 450 -5.70 -1.06 -5.20
N LEU A 451 -5.70 -0.61 -6.46
CA LEU A 451 -6.75 -0.90 -7.44
C LEU A 451 -6.83 -2.38 -7.81
N GLU A 452 -5.71 -3.08 -7.95
CA GLU A 452 -5.71 -4.53 -8.19
C GLU A 452 -6.39 -5.30 -7.06
N ILE A 453 -6.16 -4.87 -5.82
CA ILE A 453 -6.73 -5.49 -4.62
C ILE A 453 -8.22 -5.16 -4.49
N ASN A 454 -8.58 -3.88 -4.67
CA ASN A 454 -9.95 -3.41 -4.55
C ASN A 454 -10.26 -2.38 -5.66
N PRO A 455 -10.79 -2.82 -6.82
CA PRO A 455 -11.11 -1.92 -7.93
C PRO A 455 -12.19 -0.88 -7.61
N MET A 456 -13.02 -1.14 -6.59
CA MET A 456 -14.07 -0.22 -6.11
C MET A 456 -13.68 0.46 -4.79
N GLY A 457 -12.40 0.41 -4.43
CA GLY A 457 -11.89 1.02 -3.21
C GLY A 457 -11.95 2.54 -3.31
N ALA A 458 -12.78 3.15 -2.46
CA ALA A 458 -12.86 4.60 -2.32
C ALA A 458 -11.48 5.24 -2.15
N GLN A 459 -11.33 6.49 -2.61
CA GLN A 459 -10.11 7.30 -2.54
C GLN A 459 -9.00 6.92 -3.54
N THR A 460 -8.96 5.69 -4.03
CA THR A 460 -7.85 5.26 -4.89
C THR A 460 -7.82 6.00 -6.23
N GLY A 461 -9.00 6.19 -6.84
CA GLY A 461 -9.14 6.98 -8.08
C GLY A 461 -8.82 8.45 -7.84
N CYS A 462 -9.30 8.99 -6.71
CA CYS A 462 -8.98 10.35 -6.28
C CYS A 462 -7.47 10.59 -6.12
N GLU A 463 -6.75 9.73 -5.40
CA GLU A 463 -5.29 9.90 -5.20
C GLU A 463 -4.51 9.77 -6.52
N LEU A 464 -4.95 8.90 -7.43
CA LEU A 464 -4.39 8.81 -8.78
C LEU A 464 -4.64 10.09 -9.60
N ALA A 465 -5.83 10.69 -9.49
CA ALA A 465 -6.12 11.96 -10.13
C ALA A 465 -5.24 13.09 -9.56
N ILE A 466 -5.09 13.17 -8.24
CA ILE A 466 -4.18 14.12 -7.58
C ILE A 466 -2.75 13.93 -8.06
N LEU A 467 -2.27 12.68 -8.17
CA LEU A 467 -0.94 12.39 -8.72
C LEU A 467 -0.79 12.94 -10.15
N GLN A 468 -1.77 12.74 -11.02
CA GLN A 468 -1.71 13.25 -12.40
C GLN A 468 -1.75 14.79 -12.46
N ILE A 469 -2.50 15.44 -11.57
CA ILE A 469 -2.47 16.91 -11.43
C ILE A 469 -1.06 17.38 -11.08
N LEU A 470 -0.41 16.74 -10.09
CA LEU A 470 0.96 17.07 -9.68
C LEU A 470 2.00 16.82 -10.79
N ARG A 471 1.72 15.90 -11.72
CA ARG A 471 2.53 15.65 -12.93
C ARG A 471 2.21 16.59 -14.10
N GLY A 472 1.21 17.47 -13.96
CA GLY A 472 0.75 18.35 -15.04
C GLY A 472 -0.17 17.69 -16.08
N ASN A 473 -0.64 16.47 -15.82
CA ASN A 473 -1.48 15.68 -16.73
C ASN A 473 -2.98 15.81 -16.38
N ALA A 474 -3.53 17.02 -16.44
CA ALA A 474 -4.91 17.28 -16.02
C ALA A 474 -5.97 16.45 -16.78
N ALA A 475 -5.78 16.17 -18.07
CA ALA A 475 -6.71 15.34 -18.84
C ALA A 475 -6.79 13.89 -18.29
N ALA A 476 -5.64 13.31 -17.91
CA ALA A 476 -5.61 11.98 -17.28
C ALA A 476 -6.23 12.02 -15.87
N ALA A 477 -6.08 13.14 -15.15
CA ALA A 477 -6.72 13.32 -13.86
C ALA A 477 -8.25 13.29 -13.96
N ILE A 478 -8.85 13.89 -15.00
CA ILE A 478 -10.31 13.86 -15.22
C ILE A 478 -10.80 12.42 -15.44
N ASP A 479 -10.15 11.65 -16.32
CA ASP A 479 -10.51 10.24 -16.59
C ASP A 479 -10.43 9.38 -15.32
N LEU A 480 -9.38 9.55 -14.51
CA LEU A 480 -9.22 8.81 -13.26
C LEU A 480 -10.24 9.24 -12.20
N ALA A 481 -10.52 10.54 -12.10
CA ALA A 481 -11.54 11.08 -11.21
C ALA A 481 -12.94 10.56 -11.55
N GLN A 482 -13.28 10.44 -12.84
CA GLN A 482 -14.58 9.89 -13.28
C GLN A 482 -14.80 8.42 -12.87
N ARG A 483 -13.71 7.65 -12.72
CA ARG A 483 -13.73 6.24 -12.30
C ARG A 483 -13.85 6.06 -10.79
N GLU A 484 -13.69 7.14 -10.00
CA GLU A 484 -13.90 7.08 -8.56
C GLU A 484 -15.36 6.73 -8.24
N THR A 485 -15.55 5.66 -7.48
CA THR A 485 -16.88 5.10 -7.21
C THR A 485 -17.58 5.81 -6.07
N ASP A 486 -16.81 6.37 -5.12
CA ASP A 486 -17.39 7.14 -4.02
C ASP A 486 -17.84 8.54 -4.49
N PRO A 487 -19.11 8.93 -4.29
CA PRO A 487 -19.61 10.21 -4.80
C PRO A 487 -18.90 11.44 -4.23
N PHE A 488 -18.44 11.41 -2.98
CA PHE A 488 -17.73 12.53 -2.37
C PHE A 488 -16.33 12.65 -2.98
N TRP A 489 -15.56 11.56 -2.98
CA TRP A 489 -14.20 11.54 -3.53
C TRP A 489 -14.17 11.83 -5.03
N ARG A 490 -15.19 11.37 -5.77
CA ARG A 490 -15.35 11.70 -7.19
C ARG A 490 -15.58 13.19 -7.43
N SER A 491 -16.53 13.79 -6.71
CA SER A 491 -16.79 15.24 -6.82
C SER A 491 -15.53 16.04 -6.50
N PHE A 492 -14.86 15.70 -5.40
CA PHE A 492 -13.61 16.35 -5.01
C PHE A 492 -12.51 16.24 -6.07
N ALA A 493 -12.24 15.02 -6.56
CA ALA A 493 -11.22 14.78 -7.56
C ALA A 493 -11.52 15.49 -8.90
N LEU A 494 -12.79 15.48 -9.34
CA LEU A 494 -13.21 16.18 -10.56
C LEU A 494 -13.03 17.69 -10.44
N THR A 495 -13.38 18.29 -9.31
CA THR A 495 -13.18 19.72 -9.08
C THR A 495 -11.70 20.11 -9.19
N LEU A 496 -10.80 19.35 -8.57
CA LEU A 496 -9.36 19.58 -8.67
C LEU A 496 -8.85 19.40 -10.12
N ALA A 497 -9.33 18.37 -10.81
CA ALA A 497 -8.89 18.03 -12.16
C ALA A 497 -9.35 19.06 -13.20
N HIS A 498 -10.62 19.50 -13.15
CA HIS A 498 -11.15 20.55 -14.03
C HIS A 498 -10.43 21.88 -13.82
N PHE A 499 -10.18 22.28 -12.57
CA PHE A 499 -9.41 23.49 -12.29
C PHE A 499 -8.00 23.41 -12.91
N SER A 500 -7.33 22.27 -12.75
CA SER A 500 -5.99 22.04 -13.30
C SER A 500 -5.96 21.95 -14.83
N HIS A 501 -7.07 21.55 -15.45
CA HIS A 501 -7.22 21.51 -16.92
C HIS A 501 -7.46 22.89 -17.53
N GLY A 502 -8.00 23.83 -16.74
CA GLY A 502 -8.42 25.16 -17.19
C GLY A 502 -9.92 25.33 -17.39
N ASP A 503 -10.72 24.32 -17.05
CA ASP A 503 -12.18 24.30 -17.16
C ASP A 503 -12.80 25.07 -15.98
N GLN A 504 -12.71 26.40 -16.00
CA GLN A 504 -13.08 27.24 -14.85
C GLN A 504 -14.56 27.10 -14.47
N ALA A 505 -15.48 27.01 -15.45
CA ALA A 505 -16.91 26.91 -15.17
C ALA A 505 -17.26 25.60 -14.43
N GLU A 506 -16.69 24.48 -14.88
CA GLU A 506 -16.85 23.16 -14.28
C GLU A 506 -16.18 23.09 -12.91
N ALA A 507 -15.01 23.72 -12.75
CA ALA A 507 -14.32 23.82 -11.47
C ALA A 507 -15.11 24.64 -10.43
N ASP A 508 -15.67 25.78 -10.85
CA ASP A 508 -16.49 26.64 -9.98
C ASP A 508 -17.79 25.95 -9.57
N ALA A 509 -18.51 25.35 -10.53
CA ALA A 509 -19.72 24.58 -10.25
C ALA A 509 -19.42 23.37 -9.35
N GLY A 510 -18.29 22.69 -9.57
CA GLY A 510 -17.85 21.58 -8.73
C GLY A 510 -17.56 22.02 -7.29
N LEU A 511 -16.88 23.17 -7.11
CA LEU A 511 -16.60 23.72 -5.78
C LEU A 511 -17.87 24.16 -5.06
N GLU A 512 -18.80 24.83 -5.75
CA GLU A 512 -20.11 25.20 -5.18
C GLU A 512 -20.87 23.94 -4.74
N GLY A 513 -20.93 22.91 -5.57
CA GLY A 513 -21.54 21.63 -5.22
C GLY A 513 -20.87 20.92 -4.04
N LEU A 514 -19.55 21.05 -3.87
CA LEU A 514 -18.85 20.53 -2.70
C LEU A 514 -19.23 21.29 -1.42
N ILE A 515 -19.29 22.61 -1.49
CA ILE A 515 -19.66 23.49 -0.37
C ILE A 515 -21.09 23.20 0.07
N ASP A 516 -22.03 23.14 -0.88
CA ASP A 516 -23.45 22.94 -0.63
C ASP A 516 -23.75 21.58 -0.01
N LYS A 517 -23.09 20.53 -0.51
CA LYS A 517 -23.39 19.15 -0.11
C LYS A 517 -22.52 18.64 1.05
N TYR A 518 -21.29 19.14 1.16
CA TYR A 518 -20.27 18.58 2.07
C TYR A 518 -19.55 19.65 2.89
N GLY A 519 -20.08 20.88 3.00
CA GLY A 519 -19.47 21.95 3.78
C GLY A 519 -19.24 21.65 5.27
N ASP A 520 -19.96 20.67 5.83
CA ASP A 520 -19.81 20.22 7.22
C ASP A 520 -19.08 18.87 7.38
N SER A 521 -18.80 18.18 6.28
CA SER A 521 -18.19 16.84 6.29
C SER A 521 -16.92 16.70 5.45
N GLY A 522 -16.62 17.69 4.60
CA GLY A 522 -15.44 17.74 3.74
C GLY A 522 -14.85 19.15 3.64
N ALA A 523 -14.93 19.93 4.72
CA ALA A 523 -14.37 21.27 4.81
C ALA A 523 -12.85 21.29 4.56
N PHE A 524 -12.12 20.25 4.98
CA PHE A 524 -10.69 20.14 4.71
C PHE A 524 -10.39 19.90 3.22
N GLN A 525 -11.22 19.12 2.52
CA GLN A 525 -11.11 18.91 1.08
C GLN A 525 -11.44 20.20 0.30
N ILE A 526 -12.44 20.96 0.74
CA ILE A 526 -12.74 22.28 0.18
C ILE A 526 -11.54 23.24 0.35
N ALA A 527 -10.88 23.22 1.51
CA ALA A 527 -9.63 23.96 1.71
C ALA A 527 -8.54 23.54 0.72
N GLN A 528 -8.39 22.24 0.41
CA GLN A 528 -7.45 21.76 -0.61
C GLN A 528 -7.77 22.29 -2.01
N VAL A 529 -9.06 22.43 -2.36
CA VAL A 529 -9.46 23.06 -3.63
C VAL A 529 -9.01 24.52 -3.66
N TYR A 530 -9.28 25.31 -2.62
CA TYR A 530 -8.82 26.70 -2.54
C TYR A 530 -7.29 26.83 -2.54
N ALA A 531 -6.58 25.88 -1.91
CA ALA A 531 -5.13 25.82 -1.93
C ALA A 531 -4.59 25.67 -3.35
N LEU A 532 -5.14 24.73 -4.13
CA LEU A 532 -4.80 24.52 -5.54
C LEU A 532 -5.12 25.77 -6.39
N ARG A 533 -6.22 26.46 -6.09
CA ARG A 533 -6.65 27.70 -6.76
C ARG A 533 -5.80 28.93 -6.44
N LYS A 534 -4.86 28.81 -5.49
CA LYS A 534 -4.08 29.93 -4.96
C LYS A 534 -4.89 30.99 -4.20
N GLU A 535 -6.04 30.59 -3.68
CA GLU A 535 -6.93 31.44 -2.88
C GLU A 535 -6.68 31.22 -1.38
N SER A 536 -5.50 31.64 -0.90
CA SER A 536 -5.02 31.31 0.45
C SER A 536 -5.93 31.79 1.59
N ASP A 537 -6.61 32.94 1.44
CA ASP A 537 -7.51 33.46 2.47
C ASP A 537 -8.70 32.53 2.70
N LYS A 538 -9.34 32.08 1.62
CA LYS A 538 -10.44 31.11 1.69
C LYS A 538 -9.95 29.73 2.13
N MET A 539 -8.75 29.32 1.71
CA MET A 539 -8.15 28.08 2.20
C MET A 539 -8.09 28.08 3.74
N PHE A 540 -7.56 29.15 4.36
CA PHE A 540 -7.47 29.22 5.82
C PHE A 540 -8.84 29.34 6.50
N GLU A 541 -9.80 30.05 5.90
CA GLU A 541 -11.19 30.07 6.39
C GLU A 541 -11.79 28.66 6.45
N TRP A 542 -11.59 27.86 5.40
CA TRP A 542 -12.08 26.48 5.34
C TRP A 542 -11.27 25.51 6.22
N LEU A 543 -9.99 25.75 6.44
CA LEU A 543 -9.22 25.01 7.45
C LEU A 543 -9.76 25.27 8.87
N ASP A 544 -10.07 26.52 9.21
CA ASP A 544 -10.70 26.87 10.48
C ASP A 544 -12.09 26.27 10.63
N ARG A 545 -12.88 26.22 9.55
CA ARG A 545 -14.16 25.50 9.53
C ARG A 545 -13.94 24.00 9.74
N GLY A 546 -12.99 23.38 9.05
CA GLY A 546 -12.66 21.96 9.23
C GLY A 546 -12.31 21.64 10.68
N LEU A 547 -11.57 22.51 11.35
CA LEU A 547 -11.29 22.35 12.77
C LEU A 547 -12.56 22.49 13.65
N SER A 548 -13.45 23.43 13.34
CA SER A 548 -14.67 23.64 14.13
C SER A 548 -15.68 22.49 13.99
N VAL A 549 -15.77 21.90 12.80
CA VAL A 549 -16.61 20.71 12.53
C VAL A 549 -15.90 19.39 12.82
N ARG A 550 -14.62 19.42 13.22
CA ARG A 550 -13.76 18.24 13.49
C ARG A 550 -13.64 17.30 12.29
N ASP A 551 -13.42 17.87 11.12
CA ASP A 551 -13.18 17.15 9.88
C ASP A 551 -11.95 16.23 10.01
N PRO A 552 -12.07 14.93 9.64
CA PRO A 552 -11.00 13.94 9.79
C PRO A 552 -9.79 14.20 8.86
N GLY A 553 -9.90 15.13 7.92
CA GLY A 553 -8.80 15.62 7.09
C GLY A 553 -7.85 16.55 7.82
N VAL A 554 -8.27 17.23 8.90
CA VAL A 554 -7.45 18.24 9.62
C VAL A 554 -6.11 17.66 10.12
N PRO A 555 -6.05 16.47 10.75
CA PRO A 555 -4.78 15.86 11.14
C PRO A 555 -3.83 15.56 9.97
N THR A 556 -4.28 15.63 8.72
CA THR A 556 -3.48 15.33 7.53
C THR A 556 -2.73 16.54 6.97
N LEU A 557 -2.87 17.71 7.59
CA LEU A 557 -2.31 19.01 7.18
C LEU A 557 -0.88 18.92 6.62
N ARG A 558 0.00 18.14 7.27
CA ARG A 558 1.44 18.04 6.93
C ARG A 558 1.79 17.08 5.79
N TYR A 559 0.81 16.44 5.19
CA TYR A 559 1.01 15.57 4.04
C TYR A 559 -0.13 15.65 3.01
N ALA A 560 -1.09 16.55 3.21
CA ALA A 560 -2.14 16.84 2.26
C ALA A 560 -1.60 17.52 0.98
N ALA A 561 -2.18 17.20 -0.17
CA ALA A 561 -1.81 17.82 -1.44
C ALA A 561 -2.21 19.31 -1.44
N PHE A 562 -1.42 20.14 -2.13
CA PHE A 562 -1.64 21.57 -2.36
C PHE A 562 -1.59 22.47 -1.12
N VAL A 563 -2.11 22.02 0.02
CA VAL A 563 -2.04 22.74 1.31
C VAL A 563 -0.60 22.82 1.81
N MET A 564 0.22 21.79 1.53
CA MET A 564 1.64 21.77 1.87
C MET A 564 2.49 22.81 1.14
N ASP A 565 2.01 23.35 0.01
CA ASP A 565 2.69 24.44 -0.72
C ASP A 565 2.72 25.74 0.12
N TYR A 566 1.85 25.83 1.13
CA TYR A 566 1.75 26.95 2.08
C TYR A 566 2.46 26.68 3.40
N SER A 567 3.29 25.63 3.50
CA SER A 567 3.98 25.28 4.75
C SER A 567 4.89 26.38 5.32
N ALA A 568 5.33 27.33 4.47
CA ALA A 568 6.10 28.50 4.87
C ALA A 568 5.23 29.72 5.27
N ASP A 569 3.91 29.70 5.01
CA ASP A 569 2.98 30.77 5.39
C ASP A 569 2.86 30.80 6.93
N PRO A 570 3.04 31.96 7.59
CA PRO A 570 2.88 32.08 9.06
C PRO A 570 1.52 31.59 9.57
N ARG A 571 0.45 31.72 8.78
CA ARG A 571 -0.88 31.22 9.12
C ARG A 571 -0.93 29.69 9.13
N PHE A 572 -0.18 29.02 8.27
CA PHE A 572 -0.04 27.56 8.29
C PHE A 572 0.63 27.10 9.58
N VAL A 573 1.73 27.75 9.98
CA VAL A 573 2.44 27.45 11.22
C VAL A 573 1.53 27.69 12.44
N ALA A 574 0.78 28.80 12.44
CA ALA A 574 -0.19 29.11 13.48
C ALA A 574 -1.32 28.08 13.55
N PHE A 575 -1.87 27.67 12.40
CA PHE A 575 -2.91 26.65 12.31
C PHE A 575 -2.42 25.28 12.77
N ALA A 576 -1.22 24.86 12.35
CA ALA A 576 -0.58 23.62 12.82
C ALA A 576 -0.43 23.62 14.35
N LYS A 577 0.01 24.74 14.94
CA LYS A 577 0.09 24.89 16.40
C LYS A 577 -1.29 24.82 17.07
N LYS A 578 -2.31 25.43 16.46
CA LYS A 578 -3.71 25.41 16.95
C LYS A 578 -4.28 24.00 17.04
N ILE A 579 -3.88 23.10 16.14
CA ILE A 579 -4.31 21.69 16.13
C ILE A 579 -3.33 20.75 16.86
N GLY A 580 -2.42 21.29 17.68
CA GLY A 580 -1.52 20.50 18.52
C GLY A 580 -0.29 19.93 17.82
N LEU A 581 0.02 20.36 16.58
CA LEU A 581 1.22 19.90 15.87
C LEU A 581 2.44 20.78 16.20
N PRO A 582 3.52 20.23 16.80
CA PRO A 582 4.74 20.98 17.16
C PRO A 582 5.50 21.42 15.91
N PRO A 583 6.34 22.46 15.94
CA PRO A 583 7.16 22.85 14.79
C PRO A 583 7.93 21.67 14.17
N VAL A 584 8.14 21.68 12.84
CA VAL A 584 8.74 20.54 12.11
C VAL A 584 10.16 20.21 12.60
N ALA A 585 10.91 21.21 13.08
CA ALA A 585 12.23 21.00 13.68
C ALA A 585 12.15 20.20 15.00
N ASP A 586 11.13 20.49 15.81
CA ASP A 586 10.91 19.85 17.12
C ASP A 586 10.29 18.46 16.95
N ALA A 587 9.54 18.23 15.88
CA ALA A 587 8.94 16.93 15.56
C ALA A 587 9.97 15.82 15.30
N LYS A 588 11.22 16.17 14.91
CA LYS A 588 12.35 15.21 14.79
C LYS A 588 12.97 14.85 16.14
N THR A 589 12.74 15.65 17.18
CA THR A 589 13.36 15.51 18.50
C THR A 589 12.39 15.01 19.57
N MET A 590 11.11 14.82 19.24
CA MET A 590 10.18 14.18 20.15
C MET A 590 10.57 12.70 20.28
N PRO A 591 10.77 12.21 21.52
CA PRO A 591 11.29 10.88 21.82
C PRO A 591 10.39 9.78 21.28
#